data_AF-A0A430CS59-F1
#
_entry.id   AF-A0A430CS59-F1
#
_cell.length_a   1.000
_cell.length_b   1.000
_cell.length_c   1.000
_cell.angle_alpha   90.00
_cell.angle_beta   90.00
_cell.angle_gamma   90.00
#
_symmetry.space_group_name_H-M   'P 1'
#
loop_
_entity.id
_entity.type
_entity.pdbx_description
1 polymer ?
#
loop_
_entity_poly.entity_id
_entity_poly.type
_entity_poly.pdbx_seq_one_letter_code
_entity_poly.pdbx_strand_id
1 'polypeptide(L)'
;MAAVAFEGEELRLVRRRAAVRYAQEKTLIPLQRFLTMTHPEMAAKSIPVSPDGTMRAFEAVSDETPKFYAMASAFYDFLVKRTGNPAIVAELAVAVRRGQPIERWLLTRTGHDKESDGIQALSADFLAWIATDQWYGGGSSQ
;
A
#
# COMPACT_ATOMS: atom_id res chain seq x y z
N MET A 1 -3.97 -2.28 -5.66
CA MET A 1 -2.62 -2.89 -5.55
C MET A 1 -2.03 -3.30 -6.89
N ALA A 2 -2.75 -4.00 -7.78
CA ALA A 2 -2.17 -4.41 -9.07
C ALA A 2 -1.59 -3.24 -9.89
N ALA A 3 -2.26 -2.09 -9.95
CA ALA A 3 -1.76 -0.90 -10.66
C ALA A 3 -0.38 -0.43 -10.18
N VAL A 4 -0.08 -0.60 -8.88
CA VAL A 4 1.18 -0.15 -8.27
C VAL A 4 2.37 -1.04 -8.66
N ALA A 5 2.10 -2.31 -8.95
CA ALA A 5 3.12 -3.24 -9.43
C ALA A 5 3.65 -2.85 -10.83
N PHE A 6 2.86 -2.11 -11.62
CA PHE A 6 3.19 -1.67 -12.98
C PHE A 6 3.65 -0.20 -13.06
N GLU A 7 3.82 0.48 -11.93
CA GLU A 7 4.30 1.88 -11.92
C GLU A 7 5.76 1.98 -12.41
N GLY A 8 6.04 3.02 -13.19
CA GLY A 8 7.40 3.39 -13.56
C GLY A 8 8.19 3.92 -12.35
N GLU A 9 9.53 3.92 -12.45
CA GLU A 9 10.41 4.24 -11.32
C GLU A 9 10.20 5.66 -10.78
N GLU A 10 9.90 6.64 -11.63
CA GLU A 10 9.62 8.02 -11.20
C GLU A 10 8.40 8.10 -10.28
N LEU A 11 7.31 7.42 -10.66
CA LEU A 11 6.09 7.40 -9.86
C LEU A 11 6.30 6.63 -8.55
N ARG A 12 7.05 5.51 -8.59
CA ARG A 12 7.46 4.79 -7.38
C ARG A 12 8.21 5.69 -6.42
N LEU A 13 9.22 6.43 -6.88
CA LEU A 13 9.99 7.35 -6.02
C LEU A 13 9.09 8.40 -5.36
N VAL A 14 8.13 8.97 -6.09
CA VAL A 14 7.13 9.89 -5.53
C VAL A 14 6.28 9.21 -4.46
N ARG A 15 5.80 7.99 -4.69
CA ARG A 15 4.99 7.22 -3.73
C ARG A 15 5.79 6.83 -2.49
N ARG A 16 7.06 6.44 -2.65
CA ARG A 16 7.97 6.14 -1.53
C ARG A 16 8.09 7.35 -0.61
N ARG A 17 8.49 8.50 -1.16
CA ARG A 17 8.61 9.77 -0.40
C ARG A 17 7.30 10.17 0.28
N ALA A 18 6.17 10.00 -0.41
CA ALA A 18 4.85 10.27 0.17
C ALA A 18 4.54 9.32 1.35
N ALA A 19 4.87 8.03 1.24
CA ALA A 19 4.69 7.07 2.33
C ALA A 19 5.54 7.42 3.55
N VAL A 20 6.80 7.84 3.36
CA VAL A 20 7.67 8.34 4.44
C VAL A 20 7.01 9.50 5.16
N ARG A 21 6.59 10.53 4.40
CA ARG A 21 5.96 11.72 4.94
C ARG A 21 4.71 11.37 5.74
N TYR A 22 3.81 10.56 5.18
CA TYR A 22 2.57 10.17 5.88
C TYR A 22 2.83 9.30 7.11
N ALA A 23 3.87 8.47 7.11
CA ALA A 23 4.27 7.72 8.30
C ALA A 23 4.77 8.65 9.41
N GLN A 24 5.63 9.62 9.07
CA GLN A 24 6.17 10.62 10.01
C GLN A 24 5.08 11.51 10.60
N GLU A 25 4.14 11.96 9.75
CA GLU A 25 2.99 12.77 10.16
C GLU A 25 1.91 11.97 10.90
N LYS A 26 2.05 10.63 10.99
CA LYS A 26 1.03 9.71 11.52
C LYS A 26 -0.31 9.81 10.78
N THR A 27 -0.27 10.14 9.49
CA THR A 27 -1.42 10.27 8.60
C THR A 27 -1.53 9.15 7.57
N LEU A 28 -0.60 8.19 7.57
CA LEU A 28 -0.66 6.98 6.74
C LEU A 28 -1.88 6.13 7.13
N ILE A 29 -2.53 5.53 6.13
CA ILE A 29 -3.74 4.73 6.36
C ILE A 29 -3.36 3.51 7.23
N PRO A 30 -4.03 3.28 8.38
CA PRO A 30 -3.77 2.11 9.22
C PRO A 30 -3.96 0.81 8.43
N LEU A 31 -3.06 -0.17 8.62
CA LEU A 31 -3.05 -1.39 7.81
C LEU A 31 -4.41 -2.14 7.84
N GLN A 32 -5.01 -2.28 9.03
CA GLN A 32 -6.33 -2.91 9.17
C GLN A 32 -7.38 -2.22 8.28
N ARG A 33 -7.41 -0.88 8.30
CA ARG A 33 -8.34 -0.09 7.49
C ARG A 33 -8.02 -0.23 6.00
N PHE A 34 -6.75 -0.20 5.63
CA PHE A 34 -6.30 -0.36 4.25
C PHE A 34 -6.74 -1.70 3.64
N LEU A 35 -6.69 -2.78 4.40
CA LEU A 35 -7.07 -4.12 3.94
C LEU A 35 -8.59 -4.29 3.73
N THR A 36 -9.42 -3.51 4.42
CA THR A 36 -10.88 -3.63 4.36
C THR A 36 -11.57 -2.45 3.67
N MET A 37 -10.84 -1.38 3.34
CA MET A 37 -11.45 -0.20 2.73
C MET A 37 -11.85 -0.45 1.27
N THR A 38 -12.99 0.14 0.89
CA THR A 38 -13.32 0.32 -0.53
C THR A 38 -12.28 1.25 -1.16
N HIS A 39 -11.85 0.92 -2.38
CA HIS A 39 -10.91 1.76 -3.13
C HIS A 39 -11.45 3.20 -3.23
N PRO A 40 -10.68 4.25 -2.90
CA PRO A 40 -11.17 5.63 -2.87
C PRO A 40 -11.83 6.08 -4.19
N GLU A 41 -11.29 5.64 -5.32
CA GLU A 41 -11.87 5.94 -6.65
C GLU A 41 -13.22 5.25 -6.90
N MET A 42 -13.50 4.12 -6.26
CA MET A 42 -14.82 3.48 -6.32
C MET A 42 -15.81 4.09 -5.32
N ALA A 43 -15.31 4.67 -4.24
CA ALA A 43 -16.13 5.35 -3.24
C ALA A 43 -16.60 6.73 -3.73
N ALA A 44 -15.83 7.37 -4.61
CA ALA A 44 -16.24 8.59 -5.27
C ALA A 44 -17.33 8.31 -6.31
N LYS A 45 -18.58 8.51 -5.93
CA LYS A 45 -19.79 8.27 -6.75
C LYS A 45 -19.93 9.18 -7.98
N SER A 46 -18.91 9.97 -8.33
CA SER A 46 -18.98 10.98 -9.38
C SER A 46 -17.62 11.10 -10.07
N ILE A 47 -17.58 10.70 -11.34
CA ILE A 47 -16.53 11.11 -12.27
C ILE A 47 -16.77 12.61 -12.50
N PRO A 48 -15.84 13.52 -12.15
CA PRO A 48 -15.98 14.92 -12.51
C PRO A 48 -15.91 15.04 -14.03
N VAL A 49 -17.06 15.30 -14.66
CA VAL A 49 -17.14 15.61 -16.09
C VAL A 49 -16.80 17.09 -16.23
N SER A 50 -15.62 17.40 -16.80
CA SER A 50 -15.33 18.76 -17.23
C SER A 50 -16.32 19.18 -18.32
N PRO A 51 -16.90 20.39 -18.27
CA PRO A 51 -17.80 20.89 -19.32
C PRO A 51 -17.13 20.99 -20.70
N ASP A 52 -15.80 20.93 -20.75
CA ASP A 52 -15.00 21.26 -21.94
C ASP A 52 -14.43 20.02 -22.66
N GLY A 53 -14.80 18.80 -22.27
CA GLY A 53 -14.41 17.55 -22.96
C GLY A 53 -12.92 17.19 -22.90
N THR A 54 -12.09 17.99 -22.24
CA THR A 54 -10.69 17.67 -21.95
C THR A 54 -10.62 16.80 -20.70
N MET A 55 -10.11 15.56 -20.84
CA MET A 55 -9.80 14.70 -19.69
C MET A 55 -8.77 15.43 -18.82
N ARG A 56 -9.18 15.95 -17.65
CA ARG A 56 -8.23 16.38 -16.63
C ARG A 56 -7.50 15.14 -16.14
N ALA A 57 -6.18 15.16 -16.24
CA ALA A 57 -5.32 14.14 -15.70
C ALA A 57 -5.64 13.92 -14.22
N PHE A 58 -6.21 12.76 -13.89
CA PHE A 58 -6.21 12.15 -12.55
C PHE A 58 -6.30 13.14 -11.38
N GLU A 59 -7.28 14.05 -11.38
CA GLU A 59 -7.60 14.81 -10.17
C GLU A 59 -8.01 13.78 -9.11
N ALA A 60 -7.30 13.76 -7.99
CA ALA A 60 -7.56 12.83 -6.90
C ALA A 60 -9.02 13.00 -6.46
N VAL A 61 -9.84 11.98 -6.68
CA VAL A 61 -11.28 12.03 -6.40
C VAL A 61 -11.58 12.06 -4.89
N SER A 62 -10.55 11.99 -4.06
CA SER A 62 -10.58 12.07 -2.59
C SER A 62 -9.19 12.46 -2.05
N ASP A 63 -9.14 13.17 -0.93
CA ASP A 63 -7.92 13.42 -0.14
C ASP A 63 -7.23 12.12 0.31
N GLU A 64 -7.95 10.99 0.29
CA GLU A 64 -7.40 9.68 0.62
C GLU A 64 -6.71 9.00 -0.56
N THR A 65 -6.99 9.38 -1.80
CA THR A 65 -6.41 8.75 -2.99
C THR A 65 -4.88 8.81 -2.99
N PRO A 66 -4.22 9.96 -2.70
CA PRO A 66 -2.76 10.00 -2.61
C PRO A 66 -2.19 9.12 -1.48
N LYS A 67 -2.86 9.06 -0.33
CA LYS A 67 -2.47 8.24 0.82
C LYS A 67 -2.64 6.75 0.52
N PHE A 68 -3.70 6.39 -0.17
CA PHE A 68 -4.00 5.02 -0.58
C PHE A 68 -2.91 4.47 -1.50
N TYR A 69 -2.54 5.20 -2.54
CA TYR A 69 -1.49 4.73 -3.45
C TYR A 69 -0.10 4.75 -2.82
N ALA A 70 0.20 5.72 -1.94
CA ALA A 70 1.44 5.71 -1.15
C ALA A 70 1.52 4.47 -0.24
N MET A 71 0.43 4.18 0.49
CA MET A 71 0.30 2.99 1.32
C MET A 71 0.42 1.71 0.50
N ALA A 72 -0.28 1.62 -0.64
CA ALA A 72 -0.25 0.44 -1.51
C ALA A 72 1.14 0.17 -2.09
N SER A 73 1.89 1.21 -2.46
CA SER A 73 3.27 1.08 -2.94
C SER A 73 4.21 0.62 -1.84
N ALA A 74 4.16 1.28 -0.68
CA ALA A 74 4.98 0.91 0.47
C ALA A 74 4.71 -0.53 0.92
N PHE A 75 3.43 -0.91 0.99
CA PHE A 75 3.05 -2.24 1.42
C PHE A 75 3.44 -3.33 0.40
N TYR A 76 3.36 -3.05 -0.90
CA TYR A 76 3.86 -3.96 -1.92
C TYR A 76 5.38 -4.18 -1.79
N ASP A 77 6.17 -3.11 -1.72
CA ASP A 77 7.62 -3.20 -1.56
C ASP A 77 8.00 -3.95 -0.28
N PHE A 78 7.31 -3.66 0.83
CA PHE A 78 7.45 -4.37 2.09
C PHE A 78 7.19 -5.88 1.93
N LEU A 79 6.09 -6.27 1.30
CA LEU A 79 5.75 -7.68 1.09
C LEU A 79 6.81 -8.39 0.25
N VAL A 80 7.29 -7.77 -0.83
CA VAL A 80 8.37 -8.32 -1.66
C VAL A 80 9.64 -8.48 -0.84
N LYS A 81 10.03 -7.46 -0.05
CA LYS A 81 11.23 -7.50 0.79
C LYS A 81 11.14 -8.56 1.88
N ARG A 82 10.00 -8.62 2.58
CA ARG A 82 9.75 -9.53 3.70
C ARG A 82 9.69 -11.00 3.27
N THR A 83 9.10 -11.28 2.10
CA THR A 83 8.90 -12.64 1.60
C THR A 83 9.97 -13.10 0.62
N GLY A 84 10.79 -12.18 0.09
CA GLY A 84 11.72 -12.45 -1.01
C GLY A 84 11.01 -12.80 -2.33
N ASN A 85 9.69 -12.60 -2.44
CA ASN A 85 8.88 -13.08 -3.55
C ASN A 85 8.27 -11.93 -4.37
N PRO A 86 8.79 -11.62 -5.56
CA PRO A 86 8.22 -10.60 -6.43
C PRO A 86 6.83 -10.98 -6.99
N ALA A 87 6.49 -12.28 -7.01
CA ALA A 87 5.19 -12.77 -7.46
C ALA A 87 4.10 -12.75 -6.36
N ILE A 88 4.34 -12.09 -5.22
CA ILE A 88 3.45 -12.10 -4.06
C ILE A 88 2.02 -11.64 -4.38
N VAL A 89 1.85 -10.71 -5.33
CA VAL A 89 0.52 -10.24 -5.78
C VAL A 89 -0.21 -11.32 -6.58
N ALA A 90 0.50 -12.08 -7.42
CA ALA A 90 -0.09 -13.19 -8.16
C ALA A 90 -0.53 -14.30 -7.21
N GLU A 91 0.26 -14.59 -6.17
CA GLU A 91 -0.13 -15.55 -5.13
C GLU A 91 -1.32 -15.08 -4.30
N LEU A 92 -1.37 -13.80 -3.94
CA LEU A 92 -2.52 -13.22 -3.26
C LEU A 92 -3.78 -13.36 -4.13
N ALA A 93 -3.70 -13.10 -5.43
CA ALA A 93 -4.81 -13.28 -6.35
C ALA A 93 -5.27 -14.75 -6.44
N VAL A 94 -4.34 -15.71 -6.40
CA VAL A 94 -4.68 -17.14 -6.32
C VAL A 94 -5.39 -17.46 -5.01
N ALA A 95 -4.91 -16.95 -3.87
CA ALA A 95 -5.52 -17.17 -2.56
C ALA A 95 -6.95 -16.62 -2.50
N VAL A 96 -7.16 -15.39 -2.99
CA VAL A 96 -8.48 -14.76 -3.09
C VAL A 96 -9.43 -15.58 -3.96
N ARG A 97 -8.98 -16.05 -5.14
CA ARG A 97 -9.80 -16.92 -6.01
C ARG A 97 -10.20 -18.24 -5.37
N ARG A 98 -9.41 -18.74 -4.41
CA ARG A 98 -9.69 -19.95 -3.64
C ARG A 98 -10.55 -19.69 -2.40
N GLY A 99 -11.01 -18.46 -2.18
CA GLY A 99 -11.80 -18.08 -1.01
C GLY A 99 -11.00 -18.03 0.29
N GLN A 100 -9.67 -17.99 0.22
CA GLN A 100 -8.84 -17.88 1.42
C GLN A 100 -8.97 -16.46 2.02
N PRO A 101 -9.15 -16.33 3.34
CA PRO A 101 -9.14 -15.02 3.99
C PRO A 101 -7.80 -14.30 3.79
N ILE A 102 -7.84 -13.10 3.21
CA ILE A 102 -6.64 -12.30 2.88
C ILE A 102 -5.78 -12.06 4.12
N GLU A 103 -6.40 -11.72 5.24
CA GLU A 103 -5.72 -11.51 6.52
C GLU A 103 -4.92 -12.75 6.94
N ARG A 104 -5.55 -13.92 7.00
CA ARG A 104 -4.85 -15.15 7.39
C ARG A 104 -3.74 -15.51 6.40
N TRP A 105 -3.96 -15.29 5.10
CA TRP A 105 -2.93 -15.48 4.08
C TRP A 105 -1.73 -14.55 4.32
N LEU A 106 -1.97 -13.26 4.56
CA LEU A 106 -0.93 -12.26 4.82
C LEU A 106 -0.11 -12.59 6.07
N LEU A 107 -0.78 -12.93 7.18
CA LEU A 107 -0.11 -13.28 8.43
C LEU A 107 0.80 -14.49 8.25
N THR A 108 0.30 -15.54 7.58
CA THR A 108 1.09 -16.75 7.29
C THR A 108 2.30 -16.42 6.43
N ARG A 109 2.13 -15.62 5.37
CA ARG A 109 3.22 -15.28 4.43
C ARG A 109 4.28 -14.37 5.04
N THR A 110 3.91 -13.54 5.99
CA THR A 110 4.82 -12.57 6.62
C THR A 110 5.43 -13.07 7.94
N GLY A 111 5.00 -14.25 8.42
CA GLY A 111 5.47 -14.84 9.68
C GLY A 111 4.81 -14.23 10.93
N HIS A 112 3.60 -13.70 10.78
CA HIS A 112 2.80 -13.03 11.82
C HIS A 112 1.54 -13.84 12.20
N ASP A 113 1.53 -15.15 11.96
CA ASP A 113 0.39 -16.05 12.20
C ASP A 113 0.30 -16.59 13.63
N LYS A 114 1.25 -16.23 14.50
CA LYS A 114 1.20 -16.53 15.94
C LYS A 114 0.10 -15.70 16.61
N GLU A 115 -0.52 -16.24 17.65
CA GLU A 115 -1.63 -15.60 18.38
C GLU A 115 -1.30 -14.18 18.90
N SER A 116 -0.02 -13.90 19.20
CA SER A 116 0.45 -12.59 19.66
C SER A 116 0.73 -11.58 18.55
N ASP A 117 0.82 -12.01 17.28
CA ASP A 117 1.58 -11.29 16.26
C ASP A 117 0.71 -10.71 15.12
N GLY A 118 -0.62 -10.81 15.16
CA GLY A 118 -1.56 -10.55 14.05
C GLY A 118 -1.45 -9.22 13.25
N ILE A 119 -2.57 -8.65 12.77
CA ILE A 119 -2.47 -7.45 11.90
C ILE A 119 -1.78 -6.27 12.58
N GLN A 120 -1.90 -6.17 13.91
CA GLN A 120 -1.23 -5.12 14.66
C GLN A 120 0.30 -5.25 14.65
N ALA A 121 0.86 -6.45 14.84
CA ALA A 121 2.32 -6.60 14.82
C ALA A 121 2.86 -6.51 13.39
N LEU A 122 2.13 -7.02 12.39
CA LEU A 122 2.44 -6.78 10.98
C LEU A 122 2.46 -5.27 10.65
N SER A 123 1.51 -4.50 11.20
CA SER A 123 1.49 -3.04 11.03
C SER A 123 2.68 -2.37 11.70
N ALA A 124 3.13 -2.85 12.85
CA ALA A 124 4.30 -2.32 13.54
C ALA A 124 5.60 -2.65 12.79
N ASP A 125 5.76 -3.89 12.31
CA ASP A 125 6.90 -4.32 11.47
C ASP A 125 6.97 -3.49 10.18
N PHE A 126 5.83 -3.29 9.52
CA PHE A 126 5.73 -2.44 8.33
C PHE A 126 6.18 -1.00 8.58
N LEU A 127 5.72 -0.36 9.66
CA LEU A 127 6.10 1.02 9.99
C LEU A 127 7.58 1.13 10.40
N ALA A 128 8.10 0.14 11.14
CA ALA A 128 9.51 0.07 11.47
C ALA A 128 10.39 -0.10 10.21
N TRP A 129 9.94 -0.91 9.26
CA TRP A 129 10.59 -1.07 7.97
C TRP A 129 10.63 0.23 7.17
N ILE A 130 9.51 0.97 7.07
CA ILE A 130 9.50 2.30 6.41
C ILE A 130 10.57 3.22 7.01
N ALA A 131 10.70 3.24 8.34
CA ALA A 131 11.65 4.12 9.02
C ALA A 131 13.12 3.76 8.77
N THR A 132 13.43 2.51 8.40
CA THR A 132 14.81 1.99 8.37
C THR A 132 15.29 1.60 6.98
N ASP A 133 14.39 1.31 6.04
CA ASP A 133 14.77 0.89 4.70
C ASP A 133 15.41 2.04 3.92
N GLN A 134 16.50 1.76 3.20
CA GLN A 134 17.26 2.79 2.46
C GLN A 134 16.40 3.57 1.44
N TRP A 135 15.31 2.99 0.94
CA TRP A 135 14.42 3.64 -0.02
C TRP A 135 13.29 4.45 0.64
N TYR A 136 13.09 4.30 1.96
CA TYR A 136 11.98 4.89 2.71
C TYR A 136 12.39 5.68 3.97
N GLY A 137 13.61 5.55 4.50
CA GLY A 137 13.98 6.27 5.73
C GLY A 137 15.44 6.09 6.18
N GLY A 138 16.08 5.00 5.79
CA GLY A 138 17.48 4.70 6.13
C GLY A 138 18.53 5.53 5.39
N GLY A 139 18.12 6.43 4.49
CA GLY A 139 19.02 7.27 3.68
C GLY A 139 19.43 8.60 4.30
N SER A 140 18.91 8.98 5.48
CA SER A 140 19.28 10.23 6.16
C SER A 140 20.51 10.04 7.06
N SER A 141 21.67 9.81 6.45
CA SER A 141 22.98 10.02 7.06
C SER A 141 24.04 10.19 5.98
N GLN A 142 24.16 11.43 5.48
CA GLN A 142 25.41 12.02 5.00
C GLN A 142 25.27 13.55 4.98
#